data_AF-A0A4R2LMY7-F1
#
_entry.id   AF-A0A4R2LMY7-F1
#
_cell.length_a   1.000
_cell.length_b   1.000
_cell.length_c   1.000
_cell.angle_alpha   90.00
_cell.angle_beta   90.00
_cell.angle_gamma   90.00
#
_symmetry.space_group_name_H-M   'P 1'
#
loop_
_entity.id
_entity.type
_entity.pdbx_description
1 polymer ?
#
loop_
_entity_poly.entity_id
_entity_poly.type
_entity_poly.pdbx_seq_one_letter_code
_entity_poly.pdbx_strand_id
1 'polypeptide(L)' 'MKEKLITAAEALKISKESSVINEIMAEIKKAASTGGKSIEFQILNEKDIALLQDLGYVVKEEFHKIYNYYYSVSWSVSGN' A
#
# COMPACT_ATOMS: atom_id res chain seq x y z
N MET A 1 5.71 13.95 -32.67
CA MET A 1 5.32 12.84 -31.77
C MET A 1 3.89 13.09 -31.33
N LYS A 2 2.96 12.16 -31.54
CA LYS A 2 1.59 12.28 -31.01
C LYS A 2 1.61 11.82 -29.55
N GLU A 3 1.44 12.74 -28.62
CA GLU A 3 1.22 12.41 -27.21
C GLU A 3 -0.08 11.60 -27.11
N LYS A 4 0.01 10.32 -26.73
CA LYS A 4 -1.17 9.52 -26.37
C LYS A 4 -1.68 10.05 -25.04
N LEU A 5 -2.65 10.95 -25.10
CA LEU A 5 -3.42 11.38 -23.94
C LEU A 5 -4.24 10.18 -23.46
N ILE A 6 -3.83 9.57 -22.36
CA ILE A 6 -4.62 8.55 -21.66
C ILE A 6 -5.82 9.21 -21.00
N THR A 7 -6.98 8.58 -21.12
CA THR A 7 -8.20 9.06 -20.48
C THR A 7 -8.13 8.88 -18.95
N ALA A 8 -8.91 9.66 -18.18
CA ALA A 8 -8.97 9.51 -16.73
C ALA A 8 -9.36 8.08 -16.29
N ALA A 9 -10.19 7.40 -17.09
CA ALA A 9 -10.54 5.99 -16.86
C ALA A 9 -9.37 5.03 -17.10
N GLU A 10 -8.54 5.28 -18.12
CA GLU A 10 -7.32 4.51 -18.37
C GLU A 10 -6.25 4.78 -17.31
N ALA A 11 -6.07 6.03 -16.88
CA ALA A 11 -5.18 6.37 -15.77
C ALA A 11 -5.61 5.67 -14.47
N LEU A 12 -6.92 5.63 -14.19
CA LEU A 12 -7.47 4.91 -13.04
C LEU A 12 -7.29 3.40 -13.17
N LYS A 13 -7.37 2.85 -14.38
CA LYS A 13 -7.16 1.41 -14.64
C LYS A 13 -5.69 1.03 -14.49
N ILE A 14 -4.77 1.82 -15.06
CA ILE A 14 -3.31 1.65 -14.91
C ILE A 14 -2.91 1.77 -13.43
N SER A 15 -3.49 2.72 -12.70
CA SER A 15 -3.28 2.87 -11.26
C SER A 15 -3.77 1.68 -10.45
N LYS A 16 -4.86 1.01 -10.87
CA LYS A 16 -5.34 -0.23 -10.24
C LYS A 16 -4.50 -1.46 -10.62
N GLU A 17 -3.81 -1.44 -11.76
CA GLU A 17 -2.94 -2.53 -12.22
C GLU A 17 -1.49 -2.41 -11.71
N SER A 18 -1.06 -1.20 -11.34
CA SER A 18 0.25 -0.96 -10.74
C SER A 18 0.27 -1.44 -9.29
N SER A 19 0.99 -2.52 -9.02
CA SER A 19 1.22 -2.96 -7.63
C SER A 19 2.12 -1.96 -6.91
N VAL A 20 1.71 -1.57 -5.70
CA VAL A 20 2.45 -0.64 -4.84
C VAL A 20 3.28 -1.37 -3.77
N ILE A 21 3.37 -2.69 -3.85
CA ILE A 21 4.03 -3.53 -2.84
C ILE A 21 5.48 -3.12 -2.58
N ASN A 22 6.24 -2.80 -3.63
CA ASN A 22 7.63 -2.37 -3.48
C ASN A 22 7.74 -1.08 -2.65
N GLU A 23 6.80 -0.15 -2.82
CA GLU A 23 6.75 1.11 -2.06
C GLU A 23 6.33 0.86 -0.62
N ILE A 24 5.31 0.03 -0.40
CA ILE A 24 4.88 -0.41 0.93
C ILE A 24 6.05 -1.03 1.70
N MET A 25 6.77 -1.96 1.07
CA MET A 25 7.93 -2.63 1.68
C MET A 25 9.07 -1.66 1.99
N ALA A 26 9.30 -0.66 1.15
CA ALA A 26 10.30 0.39 1.40
C ALA A 26 9.94 1.24 2.62
N GLU A 27 8.68 1.66 2.74
CA GLU A 27 8.21 2.44 3.89
C GLU A 27 8.19 1.60 5.18
N ILE A 28 7.83 0.30 5.12
CA ILE A 28 7.97 -0.64 6.24
C ILE A 28 9.43 -0.70 6.70
N LYS A 29 10.38 -0.88 5.77
CA LYS A 29 11.81 -0.97 6.10
C LYS A 29 12.31 0.31 6.77
N LYS A 30 11.89 1.46 6.26
CA LYS A 30 12.23 2.78 6.82
C LYS A 30 11.66 2.96 8.22
N ALA A 31 10.37 2.68 8.40
CA ALA A 31 9.69 2.76 9.70
C ALA A 31 10.29 1.77 10.71
N ALA A 32 10.58 0.54 10.31
CA ALA A 32 11.21 -0.47 11.15
C ALA A 32 12.63 -0.05 11.59
N SER A 33 13.38 0.62 10.69
CA SER A 33 14.73 1.14 11.00
C SER A 33 14.70 2.22 12.09
N THR A 34 13.57 2.88 12.30
CA THR A 34 13.35 3.86 13.37
C THR A 34 12.56 3.29 14.57
N GLY A 35 12.35 1.97 14.62
CA GLY A 35 11.59 1.31 15.70
C GLY A 35 10.06 1.38 15.55
N GLY A 36 9.56 1.81 14.39
CA GLY A 36 8.14 1.79 14.05
C GLY A 36 7.61 0.36 13.91
N LYS A 37 6.30 0.21 14.11
CA LYS A 37 5.59 -1.09 14.08
C LYS A 37 4.42 -1.12 13.09
N SER A 38 4.17 0.01 12.43
CA SER A 38 3.08 0.18 11.46
C SER A 38 3.38 1.32 10.50
N ILE A 39 2.78 1.27 9.32
CA ILE A 39 2.66 2.37 8.37
C ILE A 39 1.20 2.53 7.95
N GLU A 40 0.84 3.71 7.45
CA GLU A 40 -0.42 3.95 6.77
C GLU A 40 -0.13 4.16 5.29
N PHE A 41 -0.79 3.40 4.42
CA PHE A 41 -0.55 3.46 2.98
C PHE A 41 -1.85 3.31 2.19
N GLN A 42 -1.94 3.97 1.05
CA GLN A 42 -3.07 3.81 0.14
C GLN A 42 -2.87 2.53 -0.68
N ILE A 43 -3.70 1.51 -0.43
CA ILE A 43 -3.66 0.25 -1.16
C ILE A 43 -4.88 0.19 -2.06
N LEU A 44 -4.67 0.31 -3.37
CA LEU A 44 -5.75 0.34 -4.35
C LEU A 44 -6.14 -1.04 -4.88
N ASN A 45 -5.29 -2.05 -4.65
CA ASN A 45 -5.46 -3.39 -5.19
C ASN A 45 -5.57 -4.43 -4.06
N GLU A 46 -6.67 -5.16 -4.03
CA GLU A 46 -6.93 -6.23 -3.05
C GLU A 46 -5.88 -7.34 -3.10
N LYS A 47 -5.23 -7.56 -4.25
CA LYS A 47 -4.13 -8.54 -4.37
C LYS A 47 -2.93 -8.16 -3.52
N ASP A 48 -2.63 -6.86 -3.41
CA ASP A 48 -1.53 -6.37 -2.58
C ASP A 48 -1.87 -6.55 -1.10
N ILE A 49 -3.13 -6.36 -0.71
CA ILE A 49 -3.62 -6.63 0.65
C ILE A 49 -3.45 -8.11 1.00
N ALA A 50 -3.89 -9.00 0.11
CA ALA A 50 -3.77 -10.45 0.29
C ALA A 50 -2.31 -10.89 0.41
N LEU A 51 -1.43 -10.32 -0.42
CA LEU A 51 0.01 -10.61 -0.35
C LEU A 51 0.62 -10.17 0.98
N LEU A 52 0.27 -8.98 1.49
CA LEU A 52 0.77 -8.51 2.79
C LEU A 52 0.30 -9.41 3.93
N GLN A 53 -0.96 -9.87 3.89
CA GLN A 53 -1.49 -10.81 4.87
C GLN A 53 -0.78 -12.17 4.82
N ASP A 54 -0.51 -12.69 3.61
CA ASP A 54 0.25 -13.93 3.41
C ASP A 54 1.70 -13.83 3.93
N LEU A 55 2.32 -12.65 3.77
CA LEU A 55 3.63 -12.33 4.33
C LEU A 55 3.62 -12.13 5.87
N GLY A 56 2.47 -12.25 6.52
CA GLY A 56 2.32 -12.13 7.98
C GLY A 56 2.14 -10.71 8.50
N TYR A 57 1.92 -9.73 7.62
CA TYR A 57 1.54 -8.38 8.04
C TYR A 57 0.06 -8.32 8.41
N VAL A 58 -0.25 -7.51 9.41
CA VAL A 58 -1.63 -7.21 9.79
C VAL A 58 -2.07 -5.96 9.04
N VAL A 59 -2.98 -6.14 8.08
CA VAL A 59 -3.55 -5.05 7.27
C VAL A 59 -4.96 -4.73 7.78
N LYS A 60 -5.21 -3.47 8.14
CA LYS A 60 -6.52 -2.97 8.60
C LYS A 60 -6.92 -1.76 7.76
N GLU A 61 -8.18 -1.72 7.33
CA GLU A 61 -8.72 -0.54 6.65
C GLU A 61 -8.91 0.59 7.68
N GLU A 62 -8.32 1.76 7.39
CA GLU A 62 -8.45 2.97 8.20
C GLU A 62 -9.32 3.98 7.43
N PHE A 63 -10.52 4.24 7.95
CA PHE A 63 -11.48 5.12 7.30
C PHE A 63 -11.13 6.60 7.54
N HIS A 64 -10.23 7.15 6.73
CA HIS A 64 -9.97 8.59 6.75
C HIS A 64 -11.13 9.36 6.10
N LYS A 65 -11.72 10.30 6.85
CA LYS A 65 -12.95 11.06 6.54
C LYS A 65 -13.00 11.83 5.19
N ILE A 66 -11.96 11.78 4.36
CA ILE A 66 -11.80 12.65 3.18
C ILE A 66 -11.38 11.84 1.92
N TYR A 67 -12.08 10.75 1.60
CA TYR A 67 -12.07 10.12 0.25
C TYR A 67 -10.86 9.28 -0.18
N ASN A 68 -10.09 8.66 0.72
CA ASN A 68 -9.05 7.72 0.29
C ASN A 68 -9.04 6.46 1.16
N TYR A 69 -9.08 5.30 0.50
CA TYR A 69 -8.92 3.97 1.10
C TYR A 69 -7.48 3.82 1.61
N TYR A 70 -7.24 4.27 2.83
CA TYR A 70 -5.97 4.05 3.51
C TYR A 70 -6.06 2.77 4.33
N TYR A 71 -4.95 2.04 4.35
CA TYR A 71 -4.79 0.84 5.13
C TYR A 71 -3.62 1.03 6.08
N SER A 72 -3.82 0.67 7.34
CA SER A 72 -2.74 0.47 8.29
C SER A 72 -2.12 -0.91 8.06
N VAL A 73 -0.82 -0.95 7.78
CA VAL A 73 -0.03 -2.18 7.67
C VAL A 73 0.90 -2.25 8.87
N SER A 74 0.74 -3.25 9.71
CA SER A 74 1.49 -3.42 10.95
C SER A 74 2.19 -4.77 11.02
N TRP A 75 3.32 -4.80 11.73
CA TRP A 75 4.12 -6.02 11.92
C TRP A 75 4.52 -6.18 13.38
N SER A 76 4.52 -7.44 13.82
CA SER A 76 5.09 -7.79 15.12
C SER A 76 6.58 -8.00 14.93
N VAL A 77 7.39 -7.08 15.47
CA VAL A 77 8.82 -7.31 15.67
C VAL A 77 8.91 -8.35 16.79
N SER A 78 8.96 -9.63 16.43
CA SER A 78 9.30 -10.67 17.40
C SER A 78 10.77 -10.43 17.77
N GLY A 79 10.98 -9.65 18.82
CA GLY A 79 12.28 -9.43 19.42
C GLY A 79 12.73 -10.76 20.00
N ASN A 80 13.73 -11.37 19.36
CA ASN A 80 14.49 -12.46 19.93
C ASN A 80 15.72 -11.85 20.62
#